data_AF-A0A7V2NGN7-F1
#
_entry.id   AF-A0A7V2NGN7-F1
#
_cell.length_a   1.000
_cell.length_b   1.000
_cell.length_c   1.000
_cell.angle_alpha   90.00
_cell.angle_beta   90.00
_cell.angle_gamma   90.00
#
_symmetry.space_group_name_H-M   'P 1'
#
loop_
_entity.id
_entity.type
_entity.pdbx_description
1 polymer ?
#
loop_
_entity_poly.entity_id
_entity_poly.type
_entity_poly.pdbx_seq_one_letter_code
_entity_poly.pdbx_strand_id
1 'polypeptide(L)'
;GKPVIQLKDEKRELLSFLRKEPTIFLKKNIRSGQRFEFNGNVIIFGNVSFGAELIVGGHLIVFGTIRGNVTAGKIMGDKALVASIELNPTNLKIGQYVLREKRARDYPCVAHVRNGRIVIENYSQIKFEDILET
;
A
#
# COMPACT_ATOMS: atom_id res chain seq x y z
N GLY A 1 -7.14 -21.78 -20.30
CA GLY A 1 -5.71 -21.47 -20.48
C GLY A 1 -5.48 -20.03 -20.08
N LYS A 2 -4.40 -19.71 -19.34
CA LYS A 2 -4.09 -18.32 -18.99
C LYS A 2 -3.64 -17.55 -20.25
N PRO A 3 -3.99 -16.26 -20.41
CA PRO A 3 -3.38 -15.46 -21.45
C PRO A 3 -1.92 -15.26 -21.09
N VAL A 4 -1.02 -15.81 -21.91
CA VAL A 4 0.39 -15.49 -21.89
C VAL A 4 0.55 -14.32 -22.84
N ILE A 5 0.76 -13.12 -22.30
CA ILE A 5 1.05 -11.94 -23.13
C ILE A 5 2.45 -12.14 -23.70
N GLN A 6 2.56 -12.39 -25.01
CA GLN A 6 3.85 -12.53 -25.70
C GLN A 6 4.33 -11.15 -26.14
N LEU A 7 5.39 -10.64 -25.48
CA LEU A 7 5.85 -9.26 -25.64
C LEU A 7 7.34 -9.19 -25.98
N LYS A 8 7.65 -8.80 -27.22
CA LYS A 8 9.03 -8.46 -27.63
C LYS A 8 9.25 -6.95 -27.75
N ASP A 9 8.27 -6.18 -28.20
CA ASP A 9 8.39 -4.72 -28.40
C ASP A 9 7.92 -3.88 -27.19
N GLU A 10 6.93 -4.36 -26.42
CA GLU A 10 6.47 -3.67 -25.18
C GLU A 10 7.52 -3.66 -24.07
N LYS A 11 8.59 -4.46 -24.17
CA LYS A 11 9.59 -4.60 -23.10
C LYS A 11 10.24 -3.26 -22.74
N ARG A 12 10.47 -2.36 -23.70
CA ARG A 12 11.17 -1.08 -23.45
C ARG A 12 10.27 -0.06 -22.74
N GLU A 13 9.00 -0.02 -23.13
CA GLU A 13 7.97 0.81 -22.52
C GLU A 13 7.59 0.27 -21.13
N LEU A 14 7.42 -1.05 -21.00
CA LEU A 14 7.27 -1.75 -19.73
C LEU A 14 8.47 -1.51 -18.81
N LEU A 15 9.70 -1.60 -19.31
CA LEU A 15 10.90 -1.30 -18.51
C LEU A 15 10.97 0.18 -18.10
N SER A 16 10.49 1.10 -18.92
CA SER A 16 10.41 2.52 -18.57
C SER A 16 9.34 2.79 -17.50
N PHE A 17 8.21 2.08 -17.58
CA PHE A 17 7.14 2.11 -16.60
C PHE A 17 7.59 1.51 -15.27
N LEU A 18 8.20 0.33 -15.29
CA LEU A 18 8.81 -0.32 -14.12
C LEU A 18 9.89 0.54 -13.46
N ARG A 19 10.60 1.38 -14.23
CA ARG A 19 11.56 2.37 -13.70
C ARG A 19 10.88 3.58 -13.06
N LYS A 20 9.67 3.96 -13.47
CA LYS A 20 8.91 5.07 -12.89
C LYS A 20 8.32 4.71 -11.52
N GLU A 21 8.02 3.44 -11.28
CA GLU A 21 7.43 2.96 -10.02
C GLU A 21 8.23 1.78 -9.43
N PRO A 22 9.45 2.03 -8.94
CA PRO A 22 10.29 0.97 -8.41
C PRO A 22 9.57 0.28 -7.24
N THR A 23 9.66 -1.05 -7.20
CA THR A 23 9.02 -1.87 -6.16
C THR A 23 10.07 -2.67 -5.42
N ILE A 24 10.00 -2.68 -4.09
CA ILE A 24 10.86 -3.51 -3.24
C ILE A 24 10.07 -4.52 -2.43
N PHE A 25 10.74 -5.62 -2.12
CA PHE A 25 10.21 -6.68 -1.28
C PHE A 25 11.04 -6.79 0.00
N LEU A 26 10.37 -6.72 1.15
CA LEU A 26 10.97 -6.88 2.46
C LEU A 26 10.46 -8.17 3.10
N LYS A 27 11.35 -9.08 3.45
CA LYS A 27 11.03 -10.31 4.21
C LYS A 27 11.45 -10.15 5.66
N LYS A 28 10.87 -9.14 6.34
CA LYS A 28 11.18 -8.82 7.74
C LYS A 28 10.07 -8.01 8.38
N ASN A 29 10.05 -7.99 9.70
CA ASN A 29 9.22 -7.07 10.47
C ASN A 29 9.87 -5.68 10.53
N ILE A 30 9.06 -4.62 10.56
CA ILE A 30 9.47 -3.27 10.95
C ILE A 30 9.08 -3.09 12.42
N ARG A 31 10.09 -3.03 13.29
CA ARG A 31 9.92 -3.07 14.75
C ARG A 31 9.74 -1.67 15.33
N SER A 32 9.30 -1.60 16.59
CA SER A 32 9.14 -0.34 17.33
C SER A 32 10.43 0.49 17.29
N GLY A 33 10.29 1.80 17.08
CA GLY A 33 11.40 2.74 16.97
C GLY A 33 12.13 2.72 15.62
N GLN A 34 11.82 1.78 14.73
CA GLN A 34 12.41 1.75 13.39
C GLN A 34 11.63 2.65 12.44
N ARG A 35 12.37 3.41 11.63
CA ARG A 35 11.85 4.16 10.50
C ARG A 35 12.29 3.50 9.19
N PHE A 36 11.33 3.30 8.28
CA PHE A 36 11.57 2.83 6.93
C PHE A 36 11.00 3.83 5.93
N GLU A 37 11.81 4.24 4.94
CA GLU A 37 11.40 5.19 3.91
C GLU A 37 11.83 4.70 2.52
N PHE A 38 10.91 4.72 1.55
CA PHE A 38 11.18 4.33 0.18
C PHE A 38 10.32 5.09 -0.83
N ASN A 39 10.96 5.66 -1.85
CA ASN A 39 10.33 6.46 -2.91
C ASN A 39 9.79 5.58 -4.05
N GLY A 40 8.91 4.64 -3.72
CA GLY A 40 8.27 3.72 -4.67
C GLY A 40 7.23 2.85 -3.99
N ASN A 41 6.94 1.69 -4.56
CA ASN A 41 6.01 0.71 -4.00
C ASN A 41 6.74 -0.24 -3.05
N VAL A 42 6.08 -0.67 -1.97
CA VAL A 42 6.67 -1.55 -0.96
C VAL A 42 5.77 -2.74 -0.69
N ILE A 43 6.35 -3.94 -0.73
CA ILE A 43 5.71 -5.18 -0.31
C ILE A 43 6.49 -5.74 0.88
N ILE A 44 5.80 -5.97 2.01
CA ILE A 44 6.38 -6.51 3.24
C ILE A 44 5.75 -7.87 3.53
N PHE A 45 6.56 -8.92 3.56
CA PHE A 45 6.22 -10.20 4.15
C PHE A 45 6.65 -10.18 5.62
N GLY A 46 5.74 -9.72 6.48
CA GLY A 46 6.02 -9.44 7.88
C GLY A 46 5.05 -8.43 8.46
N ASN A 47 5.37 -7.94 9.66
CA ASN A 47 4.52 -7.05 10.44
C ASN A 47 5.14 -5.67 10.62
N VAL A 48 4.30 -4.65 10.79
CA VAL A 48 4.69 -3.30 11.20
C VAL A 48 4.23 -3.09 12.64
N SER A 49 5.17 -3.12 13.59
CA SER A 49 4.86 -3.03 15.03
C SER A 49 4.40 -1.64 15.45
N PHE A 50 3.78 -1.55 16.63
CA PHE A 50 3.54 -0.27 17.30
C PHE A 50 4.85 0.51 17.44
N GLY A 51 4.81 1.82 17.26
CA GLY A 51 5.99 2.68 17.33
C GLY A 51 6.94 2.59 16.12
N ALA A 52 6.66 1.74 15.13
CA ALA A 52 7.35 1.79 13.84
C ALA A 52 6.82 2.95 12.98
N GLU A 53 7.66 3.47 12.09
CA GLU A 53 7.30 4.49 11.09
C GLU A 53 7.62 4.00 9.68
N LEU A 54 6.62 4.03 8.81
CA LEU A 54 6.72 3.56 7.43
C LEU A 54 6.27 4.66 6.47
N ILE A 55 7.18 5.12 5.60
CA ILE A 55 6.95 6.19 4.64
C ILE A 55 7.20 5.65 3.23
N VAL A 56 6.15 5.64 2.40
CA VAL A 56 6.13 4.98 1.10
C VAL A 56 5.68 5.96 0.03
N GLY A 57 6.43 6.00 -1.08
CA GLY A 57 6.16 6.87 -2.22
C GLY A 57 4.88 6.50 -2.97
N GLY A 58 4.62 5.21 -3.15
CA GLY A 58 3.47 4.67 -3.87
C GLY A 58 2.61 3.75 -3.00
N HIS A 59 2.27 2.58 -3.54
CA HIS A 59 1.47 1.55 -2.88
C HIS A 59 2.25 0.84 -1.77
N LEU A 60 1.54 0.40 -0.74
CA LEU A 60 2.06 -0.43 0.33
C LEU A 60 1.21 -1.69 0.48
N ILE A 61 1.85 -2.85 0.47
CA ILE A 61 1.21 -4.13 0.79
C ILE A 61 1.99 -4.75 1.95
N VAL A 62 1.30 -5.04 3.05
CA VAL A 62 1.85 -5.76 4.20
C VAL A 62 1.14 -7.09 4.33
N PHE A 63 1.81 -8.16 3.94
CA PHE A 63 1.38 -9.53 4.17
C PHE A 63 1.59 -9.90 5.66
N GLY A 64 0.77 -9.28 6.50
CA GLY A 64 0.83 -9.35 7.97
C GLY A 64 -0.02 -8.24 8.60
N THR A 65 0.31 -7.87 9.84
CA THR A 65 -0.40 -6.83 10.59
C THR A 65 0.30 -5.47 10.49
N ILE A 66 -0.49 -4.41 10.33
CA ILE A 66 -0.04 -3.02 10.48
C ILE A 66 -0.54 -2.46 11.82
N ARG A 67 0.38 -2.16 12.75
CA ARG A 67 0.12 -1.48 14.03
C ARG A 67 0.81 -0.12 14.18
N GLY A 68 1.83 0.15 13.37
CA GLY A 68 2.63 1.38 13.45
C GLY A 68 2.02 2.59 12.74
N ASN A 69 2.87 3.58 12.47
CA ASN A 69 2.54 4.77 11.68
C ASN A 69 2.86 4.51 10.20
N VAL A 70 1.90 4.76 9.32
CA VAL A 70 2.05 4.56 7.88
C VAL A 70 1.68 5.85 7.14
N THR A 71 2.59 6.30 6.27
CA THR A 71 2.32 7.30 5.23
C THR A 71 2.60 6.66 3.88
N ALA A 72 1.56 6.43 3.08
CA ALA A 72 1.67 5.96 1.71
C ALA A 72 1.35 7.08 0.71
N GLY A 73 1.71 6.88 -0.56
CA GLY A 73 1.43 7.88 -1.59
C GLY A 73 2.17 9.20 -1.40
N LYS A 74 3.37 9.20 -0.80
CA LYS A 74 4.18 10.43 -0.66
C LYS A 74 4.49 11.08 -2.01
N ILE A 75 4.57 10.27 -3.07
CA ILE A 75 4.82 10.70 -4.46
C ILE A 75 3.56 10.49 -5.31
N MET A 76 2.95 9.30 -5.22
CA MET A 76 1.78 8.91 -6.01
C MET A 76 0.50 9.66 -5.58
N GLY A 77 0.49 10.27 -4.41
CA GLY A 77 -0.66 10.98 -3.88
C GLY A 77 -1.76 10.03 -3.40
N ASP A 78 -3.00 10.41 -3.68
CA ASP A 78 -4.20 9.73 -3.22
C ASP A 78 -4.57 8.47 -4.02
N LYS A 79 -3.89 8.23 -5.15
CA LYS A 79 -3.99 6.99 -5.92
C LYS A 79 -3.29 5.80 -5.26
N ALA A 80 -2.50 6.04 -4.22
CA ALA A 80 -1.83 4.96 -3.49
C ALA A 80 -2.84 4.09 -2.71
N LEU A 81 -2.51 2.81 -2.61
CA LEU A 81 -3.29 1.81 -1.89
C LEU A 81 -2.46 1.27 -0.73
N VAL A 82 -3.12 0.99 0.40
CA VAL A 82 -2.51 0.30 1.53
C VAL A 82 -3.29 -0.96 1.84
N ALA A 83 -2.69 -2.13 1.59
CA ALA A 83 -3.32 -3.42 1.85
C ALA A 83 -2.61 -4.16 2.99
N SER A 84 -3.38 -4.83 3.85
CA SER A 84 -2.82 -5.75 4.85
C SER A 84 -3.75 -6.89 5.23
N ILE A 85 -3.21 -7.92 5.88
CA ILE A 85 -4.02 -9.02 6.46
C ILE A 85 -4.80 -8.53 7.68
N GLU A 86 -4.18 -7.66 8.48
CA GLU A 86 -4.84 -6.97 9.59
C GLU A 86 -4.40 -5.50 9.58
N LEU A 87 -5.35 -4.58 9.73
CA LEU A 87 -5.11 -3.14 9.69
C LEU A 87 -5.57 -2.51 11.01
N ASN A 88 -4.60 -2.20 11.87
CA ASN A 88 -4.81 -1.50 13.13
C ASN A 88 -3.74 -0.39 13.36
N PRO A 89 -3.57 0.54 12.42
CA PRO A 89 -2.47 1.49 12.44
C PRO A 89 -2.65 2.52 13.56
N THR A 90 -1.55 2.88 14.24
CA THR A 90 -1.54 4.05 15.14
C THR A 90 -1.93 5.30 14.38
N ASN A 91 -1.39 5.49 13.17
CA ASN A 91 -1.78 6.53 12.22
C ASN A 91 -1.64 5.99 10.80
N LEU A 92 -2.59 6.33 9.93
CA LEU A 92 -2.54 6.02 8.50
C LEU A 92 -2.81 7.29 7.69
N LYS A 93 -1.91 7.58 6.75
CA LYS A 93 -2.01 8.65 5.77
C LYS A 93 -1.82 8.08 4.35
N ILE A 94 -2.63 8.56 3.41
CA ILE A 94 -2.51 8.25 1.98
C ILE A 94 -2.56 9.59 1.23
N GLY A 95 -1.48 9.96 0.56
CA GLY A 95 -1.34 11.29 -0.03
C GLY A 95 -1.49 12.36 1.05
N GLN A 96 -2.47 13.25 0.91
CA GLN A 96 -2.79 14.28 1.91
C GLN A 96 -3.81 13.85 2.98
N TYR A 97 -4.48 12.71 2.79
CA TYR A 97 -5.62 12.29 3.60
C TYR A 97 -5.17 11.48 4.81
N VAL A 98 -5.78 11.72 5.96
CA VAL A 98 -5.50 11.00 7.21
C VAL A 98 -6.72 10.19 7.62
N LEU A 99 -6.51 8.95 8.03
CA LEU A 99 -7.58 8.07 8.50
C LEU A 99 -8.14 8.62 9.82
N ARG A 100 -9.42 8.95 9.82
CA ARG A 100 -10.11 9.53 11.00
C ARG A 100 -10.66 8.46 11.93
N GLU A 101 -11.18 7.36 11.38
CA GLU A 101 -11.74 6.26 12.15
C GLU A 101 -10.67 5.18 12.42
N LYS A 102 -10.25 5.03 13.68
CA LYS A 102 -9.22 4.07 14.09
C LYS A 102 -9.80 2.73 14.57
N ARG A 103 -10.86 2.25 13.93
CA ARG A 103 -11.41 0.93 14.28
C ARG A 103 -10.54 -0.15 13.65
N ALA A 104 -10.02 -1.04 14.48
CA ALA A 104 -9.21 -2.17 14.04
C ALA A 104 -9.98 -3.03 13.02
N ARG A 105 -9.23 -3.58 12.07
CA ARG A 105 -9.70 -4.53 11.06
C ARG A 105 -8.84 -5.78 11.21
N ASP A 106 -9.45 -6.84 11.73
CA ASP A 106 -8.86 -8.15 11.97
C ASP A 106 -9.06 -9.11 10.79
N TYR A 107 -9.21 -8.54 9.59
CA TYR A 107 -9.43 -9.24 8.34
C TYR A 107 -8.70 -8.54 7.19
N PRO A 108 -8.38 -9.27 6.09
CA PRO A 108 -7.66 -8.68 4.99
C PRO A 108 -8.47 -7.56 4.35
N CYS A 109 -7.85 -6.39 4.22
CA CYS A 109 -8.52 -5.19 3.75
C CYS A 109 -7.56 -4.31 2.97
N VAL A 110 -8.17 -3.39 2.22
CA VAL A 110 -7.47 -2.36 1.45
C VAL A 110 -8.00 -1.01 1.91
N ALA A 111 -7.08 -0.12 2.24
CA ALA A 111 -7.33 1.28 2.50
C ALA A 111 -6.94 2.11 1.27
N HIS A 112 -7.82 3.01 0.86
CA HIS A 112 -7.67 3.87 -0.31
C HIS A 112 -8.47 5.14 -0.12
N VAL A 113 -8.22 6.14 -0.97
CA VAL A 113 -8.96 7.39 -0.94
C VAL A 113 -10.19 7.27 -1.83
N ARG A 114 -11.36 7.64 -1.30
CA ARG A 114 -12.61 7.79 -2.06
C ARG A 114 -13.36 9.01 -1.54
N ASN A 115 -13.74 9.93 -2.42
CA ASN A 115 -14.44 11.17 -2.07
C ASN A 115 -13.72 11.98 -0.97
N GLY A 116 -12.40 12.14 -1.11
CA GLY A 116 -11.59 12.97 -0.21
C GLY A 116 -11.41 12.41 1.21
N ARG A 117 -11.63 11.10 1.42
CA ARG A 117 -11.39 10.42 2.70
C ARG A 117 -10.82 9.03 2.48
N ILE A 118 -10.09 8.53 3.48
CA ILE A 118 -9.65 7.14 3.49
C ILE A 118 -10.86 6.26 3.83
N VAL A 119 -11.14 5.30 2.96
CA VAL A 119 -12.11 4.22 3.15
C VAL A 119 -11.33 2.92 3.30
N ILE A 120 -11.83 1.99 4.12
CA ILE A 120 -11.23 0.66 4.28
C ILE A 120 -12.28 -0.37 3.91
N GLU A 121 -12.01 -1.16 2.87
CA GLU A 121 -12.90 -2.20 2.36
C GLU A 121 -12.30 -3.59 2.57
N ASN A 122 -13.15 -4.58 2.87
CA ASN A 122 -12.73 -5.97 2.92
C ASN A 122 -12.26 -6.40 1.52
N TYR A 123 -11.16 -7.15 1.44
CA TYR A 123 -10.58 -7.59 0.17
C TYR A 123 -11.56 -8.37 -0.73
N SER A 124 -12.58 -9.01 -0.13
CA SER A 124 -13.59 -9.79 -0.86
C SER A 124 -14.73 -8.94 -1.42
N GLN A 125 -14.88 -7.69 -0.98
CA GLN A 125 -15.98 -6.80 -1.33
C GLN A 125 -15.54 -5.62 -2.19
N ILE A 126 -14.25 -5.32 -2.19
CA ILE A 126 -13.68 -4.22 -2.96
C ILE A 126 -13.82 -4.49 -4.47
N LYS A 127 -14.23 -3.47 -5.21
CA LYS A 127 -14.20 -3.44 -6.67
C LYS A 127 -13.10 -2.48 -7.08
N PHE A 128 -12.03 -3.02 -7.67
CA PHE A 128 -10.86 -2.22 -7.99
C PHE A 128 -11.10 -1.32 -9.20
N GLU A 129 -12.01 -1.70 -10.08
CA GLU A 129 -12.44 -0.89 -11.23
C GLU A 129 -12.94 0.48 -10.76
N ASP A 130 -13.74 0.50 -9.69
CA ASP A 130 -14.29 1.71 -9.08
C ASP A 130 -13.23 2.60 -8.38
N ILE A 131 -11.99 2.10 -8.24
CA ILE A 131 -10.88 2.79 -7.53
C ILE A 131 -9.83 3.29 -8.52
N LEU A 132 -9.60 2.55 -9.61
CA LEU A 132 -8.59 2.86 -10.62
C LEU A 132 -9.05 3.96 -11.59
N GLU A 133 -10.35 4.25 -11.66
CA GLU A 133 -10.94 5.30 -12.51
C GLU A 133 -10.95 6.70 -11.87
N THR A 134 -10.45 6.84 -10.62
CA THR A 134 -10.24 8.12 -9.90
C THR A 134 -8.79 8.58 -9.91
#